data_AF-A0A969CZ03-F1
#
_entry.id   AF-A0A969CZ03-F1
#
_cell.length_a   1.000
_cell.length_b   1.000
_cell.length_c   1.000
_cell.angle_alpha   90.00
_cell.angle_beta   90.00
_cell.angle_gamma   90.00
#
_symmetry.space_group_name_H-M   'P 1'
#
loop_
_entity.id
_entity.type
_entity.pdbx_description
1 polymer ?
#
loop_
_entity_poly.entity_id
_entity_poly.type
_entity_poly.pdbx_seq_one_letter_code
_entity_poly.pdbx_strand_id
1 'polypeptide(L)'
;MMTLDPPLRPALIEDAPILAELVNYAGDGLPLHLWSKMAAPGESAWEVGLRRASRPEGGFSYRNAIIIEHRGACAGCLIGYEIPDRPEPIGGDLPAMFVPLQELENLAPGTWYVNVLAVRPQFRGLGLGTRMLDVADQTGR
;
A
#
# COMPACT_ATOMS: atom_id res chain seq x y z
N MET A 1 -16.06 -0.83 13.63
CA MET A 1 -15.61 -0.24 12.36
C MET A 1 -15.09 1.14 12.70
N MET A 2 -13.79 1.36 12.53
CA MET A 2 -13.11 2.56 12.99
C MET A 2 -13.57 3.78 12.19
N THR A 3 -13.81 4.91 12.85
CA THR A 3 -14.23 6.15 12.19
C THR A 3 -12.99 6.91 11.70
N LEU A 4 -12.89 7.13 10.39
CA LEU A 4 -11.86 7.99 9.82
C LEU A 4 -12.35 9.44 9.86
N ASP A 5 -11.63 10.29 10.58
CA ASP A 5 -11.95 11.71 10.62
C ASP A 5 -11.41 12.42 9.37
N PRO A 6 -12.23 13.27 8.71
CA PRO A 6 -11.76 14.06 7.58
C PRO A 6 -10.44 14.81 7.88
N PRO A 7 -9.54 14.91 6.90
CA PRO A 7 -9.71 14.57 5.48
C PRO A 7 -9.27 13.14 5.14
N LEU A 8 -9.27 12.22 6.11
CA LEU A 8 -9.03 10.80 5.86
C LEU A 8 -10.30 10.12 5.37
N ARG A 9 -10.16 9.24 4.38
CA ARG A 9 -11.26 8.41 3.88
C ARG A 9 -10.75 7.07 3.37
N PRO A 10 -11.58 6.02 3.32
CA PRO A 10 -11.23 4.81 2.59
C PRO A 10 -10.97 5.17 1.11
N ALA A 11 -10.04 4.46 0.48
CA ALA A 11 -9.86 4.57 -0.96
C ALA A 11 -11.05 3.94 -1.69
N LEU A 12 -11.35 4.48 -2.86
CA LEU A 12 -12.30 3.94 -3.81
C LEU A 12 -11.53 3.30 -4.98
N ILE A 13 -12.23 2.54 -5.82
CA ILE A 13 -11.58 1.92 -6.99
C ILE A 13 -11.04 2.98 -7.96
N GLU A 14 -11.66 4.16 -7.99
CA GLU A 14 -11.24 5.33 -8.78
C GLU A 14 -9.89 5.91 -8.31
N ASP A 15 -9.47 5.63 -7.08
CA ASP A 15 -8.15 6.03 -6.57
C ASP A 15 -7.03 5.06 -7.05
N ALA A 16 -7.35 3.94 -7.70
CA ALA A 16 -6.36 2.95 -8.13
C ALA A 16 -5.19 3.52 -8.97
N PRO A 17 -5.40 4.47 -9.91
CA PRO A 17 -4.28 5.10 -10.62
C PRO A 17 -3.31 5.82 -9.69
N ILE A 18 -3.83 6.66 -8.77
CA ILE A 18 -2.96 7.42 -7.85
C ILE A 18 -2.33 6.52 -6.79
N LEU A 19 -3.01 5.43 -6.38
CA LEU A 19 -2.44 4.42 -5.50
C LEU A 19 -1.23 3.74 -6.13
N ALA A 20 -1.27 3.40 -7.43
CA ALA A 20 -0.12 2.82 -8.11
C ALA A 20 1.10 3.76 -8.09
N GLU A 21 0.91 5.06 -8.30
CA GLU A 21 1.99 6.04 -8.16
C GLU A 21 2.54 6.12 -6.73
N LEU A 22 1.65 6.18 -5.73
CA LEU A 22 2.02 6.32 -4.32
C LEU A 22 2.76 5.09 -3.77
N VAL A 23 2.32 3.88 -4.14
CA VAL A 23 3.03 2.64 -3.79
C VAL A 23 4.42 2.65 -4.40
N ASN A 24 4.56 3.07 -5.66
CA ASN A 24 5.87 3.16 -6.28
C ASN A 24 6.78 4.21 -5.62
N TYR A 25 6.22 5.32 -5.14
CA TYR A 25 6.97 6.31 -4.35
C TYR A 25 7.44 5.76 -3.01
N ALA A 26 6.60 5.01 -2.29
CA ALA A 26 6.99 4.41 -1.01
C ALA A 26 8.06 3.32 -1.21
N GLY A 27 7.93 2.52 -2.27
CA GLY A 27 8.86 1.45 -2.59
C GLY A 27 10.08 1.88 -3.40
N ASP A 28 10.30 3.18 -3.62
CA ASP A 28 11.44 3.76 -4.35
C ASP A 28 11.77 3.05 -5.69
N GLY A 29 10.72 2.78 -6.48
CA GLY A 29 10.87 2.12 -7.80
C GLY A 29 10.86 0.59 -7.77
N LEU A 30 10.97 -0.06 -6.60
CA LEU A 30 10.85 -1.51 -6.48
C LEU A 30 9.51 -2.05 -7.03
N PRO A 31 8.35 -1.41 -6.77
CA PRO A 31 7.09 -1.86 -7.32
C PRO A 31 7.07 -1.80 -8.84
N LEU A 32 7.51 -0.70 -9.45
CA LEU A 32 7.56 -0.57 -10.91
C LEU A 32 8.49 -1.61 -11.55
N HIS A 33 9.63 -1.90 -10.92
CA HIS A 33 10.53 -2.97 -11.35
C HIS A 33 9.85 -4.34 -11.33
N LEU A 34 9.16 -4.68 -10.24
CA LEU A 34 8.39 -5.92 -10.15
C LEU A 34 7.32 -5.98 -11.25
N TRP A 35 6.54 -4.91 -11.40
CA TRP A 35 5.47 -4.84 -12.37
C TRP A 35 5.97 -4.99 -13.81
N SER A 36 7.16 -4.48 -14.12
CA SER A 36 7.79 -4.67 -15.44
C SER A 36 8.05 -6.14 -15.78
N LYS A 37 8.34 -6.98 -14.78
CA LYS A 37 8.55 -8.43 -14.95
C LYS A 37 7.25 -9.22 -15.04
N MET A 38 6.14 -8.63 -14.61
CA MET A 38 4.80 -9.23 -14.64
C MET A 38 4.00 -8.84 -15.88
N ALA A 39 4.45 -7.84 -16.62
CA ALA A 39 3.74 -7.29 -17.76
C ALA A 39 3.63 -8.32 -18.90
N ALA A 40 2.41 -8.46 -19.43
CA ALA A 40 2.18 -9.21 -20.66
C ALA A 40 2.77 -8.47 -21.88
N PRO A 41 2.96 -9.14 -23.04
CA PRO A 41 3.38 -8.46 -24.27
C PRO A 41 2.45 -7.29 -24.62
N GLY A 42 3.02 -6.07 -24.68
CA GLY A 42 2.27 -4.84 -24.95
C GLY A 42 1.64 -4.17 -23.72
N GLU A 43 1.70 -4.79 -22.54
CA GLU A 43 1.30 -4.18 -21.26
C GLU A 43 2.49 -3.40 -20.68
N SER A 44 2.24 -2.21 -20.16
CA SER A 44 3.20 -1.42 -19.40
C SER A 44 3.22 -1.84 -17.92
N ALA A 45 4.34 -1.58 -17.25
CA ALA A 45 4.44 -1.80 -15.80
C ALA A 45 3.39 -1.00 -15.00
N TRP A 46 2.99 0.18 -15.49
CA TRP A 46 1.95 0.99 -14.88
C TRP A 46 0.54 0.38 -15.04
N GLU A 47 0.25 -0.23 -16.18
CA GLU A 47 -1.02 -0.96 -16.37
C GLU A 47 -1.13 -2.17 -15.44
N VAL A 48 -0.01 -2.88 -15.20
CA VAL A 48 0.05 -3.93 -14.16
C VAL A 48 -0.22 -3.34 -12.78
N GLY A 49 0.43 -2.22 -12.43
CA GLY A 49 0.25 -1.53 -11.15
C GLY A 49 -1.22 -1.12 -10.91
N LEU A 50 -1.84 -0.49 -11.91
CA LEU A 50 -3.26 -0.14 -11.91
C LEU A 50 -4.14 -1.38 -11.71
N ARG A 51 -3.93 -2.43 -12.51
CA ARG A 51 -4.68 -3.69 -12.40
C ARG A 51 -4.51 -4.36 -11.05
N ARG A 52 -3.39 -4.17 -10.35
CA ARG A 52 -3.22 -4.67 -8.97
C ARG A 52 -3.98 -3.80 -7.98
N ALA A 53 -3.81 -2.48 -8.03
CA ALA A 53 -4.51 -1.53 -7.17
C ALA A 53 -6.03 -1.66 -7.24
N SER A 54 -6.60 -1.92 -8.42
CA SER A 54 -8.05 -2.07 -8.62
C SER A 54 -8.64 -3.40 -8.09
N ARG A 55 -7.82 -4.36 -7.66
CA ARG A 55 -8.34 -5.67 -7.21
C ARG A 55 -9.02 -5.53 -5.85
N PRO A 56 -10.08 -6.32 -5.59
CA PRO A 56 -10.69 -6.41 -4.26
C PRO A 56 -9.91 -7.31 -3.29
N GLU A 57 -8.84 -7.96 -3.73
CA GLU A 57 -8.13 -9.05 -3.04
C GLU A 57 -6.61 -8.79 -3.08
N GLY A 58 -5.90 -9.30 -2.06
CA GLY A 58 -4.45 -9.18 -1.90
C GLY A 58 -4.00 -7.91 -1.16
N GLY A 59 -2.75 -7.90 -0.69
CA GLY A 59 -2.20 -6.82 0.14
C GLY A 59 -2.23 -5.45 -0.55
N PHE A 60 -1.76 -5.37 -1.80
CA PHE A 60 -1.90 -4.17 -2.62
C PHE A 60 -3.26 -4.13 -3.33
N SER A 61 -4.25 -3.62 -2.61
CA SER A 61 -5.64 -3.44 -3.03
C SER A 61 -6.18 -2.10 -2.54
N TYR A 62 -7.06 -1.45 -3.32
CA TYR A 62 -7.79 -0.26 -2.88
C TYR A 62 -8.59 -0.49 -1.58
N ARG A 63 -9.03 -1.73 -1.30
CA ARG A 63 -9.76 -2.04 -0.07
C ARG A 63 -8.92 -1.94 1.21
N ASN A 64 -7.60 -2.07 1.08
CA ASN A 64 -6.67 -1.94 2.19
C ASN A 64 -6.12 -0.51 2.32
N ALA A 65 -6.57 0.41 1.46
CA ALA A 65 -6.00 1.74 1.35
C ALA A 65 -6.88 2.81 2.02
N ILE A 66 -6.22 3.72 2.72
CA ILE A 66 -6.78 4.96 3.26
C ILE A 66 -6.11 6.12 2.52
N ILE A 67 -6.91 7.08 2.05
CA ILE A 67 -6.45 8.32 1.43
C ILE A 67 -6.50 9.44 2.45
N ILE A 68 -5.47 10.29 2.45
CA ILE A 68 -5.53 11.60 3.10
C ILE A 68 -5.62 12.69 2.04
N GLU A 69 -6.67 13.50 2.11
CA GLU A 69 -6.85 14.63 1.19
C GLU A 69 -6.22 15.92 1.74
N HIS A 70 -5.71 16.75 0.84
CA HIS A 70 -5.27 18.10 1.16
C HIS A 70 -5.61 19.03 0.00
N ARG A 71 -6.28 20.16 0.30
CA ARG A 71 -6.70 21.17 -0.70
C ARG A 71 -7.47 20.56 -1.90
N GLY A 72 -8.38 19.62 -1.62
CA GLY A 72 -9.24 18.99 -2.63
C GLY A 72 -8.55 17.98 -3.54
N ALA A 73 -7.34 17.52 -3.19
CA ALA A 73 -6.61 16.49 -3.92
C ALA A 73 -6.13 15.38 -2.98
N CYS A 74 -5.95 14.18 -3.55
CA CYS A 74 -5.24 13.10 -2.86
C CYS A 74 -3.80 13.54 -2.57
N ALA A 75 -3.47 13.63 -1.28
CA ALA A 75 -2.16 14.09 -0.80
C ALA A 75 -1.23 12.93 -0.44
N GLY A 76 -1.78 11.80 -0.04
CA GLY A 76 -1.04 10.60 0.33
C GLY A 76 -1.96 9.42 0.59
N CYS A 77 -1.34 8.27 0.84
CA CYS A 77 -2.05 7.07 1.27
C CYS A 77 -1.31 6.32 2.39
N LEU A 78 -2.11 5.56 3.11
CA LEU A 78 -1.70 4.46 3.96
C LEU A 78 -2.30 3.18 3.38
N ILE A 79 -1.51 2.14 3.18
CA ILE A 79 -2.00 0.79 2.89
C ILE A 79 -1.51 -0.12 3.99
N GLY A 80 -2.43 -0.83 4.63
CA GLY A 80 -2.09 -1.80 5.65
C GLY A 80 -3.15 -2.88 5.79
N TYR A 81 -2.71 -4.00 6.36
CA TYR A 81 -3.51 -5.21 6.53
C TYR A 81 -2.93 -6.06 7.66
N GLU A 82 -3.74 -6.97 8.18
CA GLU A 82 -3.33 -7.89 9.24
C GLU A 82 -2.36 -8.94 8.68
N ILE A 83 -1.27 -9.19 9.41
CA ILE A 83 -0.41 -10.36 9.19
C ILE A 83 -1.10 -11.56 9.84
N PRO A 84 -1.33 -12.67 9.11
CA PRO A 84 -1.98 -13.85 9.66
C PRO A 84 -1.26 -14.38 10.92
N ASP A 85 -2.03 -14.99 11.84
CA ASP A 85 -1.50 -15.63 13.06
C ASP A 85 -0.46 -16.73 12.78
N ARG A 86 -0.49 -17.29 11.56
CA ARG A 86 0.43 -18.32 11.13
C ARG A 86 1.36 -17.76 10.06
N PRO A 87 2.69 -17.91 10.23
CA PRO A 87 3.65 -17.55 9.20
C PRO A 87 3.31 -18.17 7.85
N GLU A 88 3.44 -17.39 6.79
CA GLU A 88 3.21 -17.85 5.43
C GLU A 88 4.47 -18.57 4.91
N PRO A 89 4.32 -19.77 4.30
CA PRO A 89 5.44 -20.42 3.64
C PRO A 89 6.00 -19.54 2.53
N ILE A 90 7.33 -19.40 2.49
CA ILE A 90 7.99 -18.68 1.41
C ILE A 90 8.00 -19.59 0.17
N GLY A 91 7.10 -19.28 -0.77
CA GLY A 91 6.98 -19.98 -2.05
C GLY A 91 8.19 -19.74 -2.95
N GLY A 92 8.55 -20.74 -3.76
CA GLY A 92 9.66 -20.63 -4.72
C GLY A 92 9.41 -19.65 -5.88
N ASP A 93 8.17 -19.18 -6.03
CA ASP A 93 7.72 -18.17 -6.98
C ASP A 93 7.85 -16.74 -6.46
N LEU A 94 8.08 -16.55 -5.15
CA LEU A 94 8.38 -15.24 -4.58
C LEU A 94 9.73 -14.76 -5.13
N PRO A 95 9.80 -13.58 -5.79
CA PRO A 95 11.08 -13.07 -6.27
C PRO A 95 12.06 -12.91 -5.10
N ALA A 96 13.30 -13.37 -5.27
CA ALA A 96 14.31 -13.41 -4.21
C ALA A 96 14.50 -12.09 -3.45
N MET A 97 14.27 -10.95 -4.13
CA MET A 97 14.33 -9.62 -3.52
C MET A 97 13.24 -9.35 -2.46
N PHE A 98 12.12 -10.06 -2.48
CA PHE A 98 11.02 -9.95 -1.51
C PHE A 98 11.08 -11.00 -0.40
N VAL A 99 11.93 -12.02 -0.52
CA VAL A 99 12.11 -13.05 0.52
C VAL A 99 12.43 -12.43 1.89
N PRO A 100 13.37 -11.47 2.02
CA PRO A 100 13.63 -10.86 3.33
C PRO A 100 12.44 -10.10 3.91
N LEU A 101 11.59 -9.51 3.05
CA LEU A 101 10.37 -8.83 3.53
C LEU A 101 9.37 -9.86 4.08
N GLN A 102 9.16 -10.98 3.37
CA GLN A 102 8.29 -12.05 3.85
C GLN A 102 8.82 -12.69 5.15
N GLU A 103 10.13 -12.84 5.28
CA GLU A 103 10.77 -13.32 6.52
C GLU A 103 10.47 -12.38 7.70
N LEU A 104 10.54 -11.06 7.48
CA LEU A 104 10.19 -10.07 8.51
C LEU A 104 8.70 -10.10 8.85
N GLU A 105 7.81 -10.22 7.87
CA GLU A 105 6.37 -10.36 8.09
C GLU A 105 6.06 -11.61 8.94
N ASN A 106 6.74 -12.73 8.65
CA ASN A 106 6.59 -13.98 9.40
C ASN A 106 7.05 -13.92 10.87
N LEU A 107 7.81 -12.88 11.26
CA LEU A 107 8.21 -12.65 12.66
C LEU A 107 7.18 -11.81 13.44
N ALA A 108 6.14 -11.30 12.77
CA ALA A 108 5.13 -10.41 13.37
C ALA A 108 3.69 -10.91 13.20
N PRO A 109 3.36 -12.17 13.55
CA PRO A 109 2.00 -12.70 13.43
C PRO A 109 1.00 -11.94 14.31
N GLY A 110 -0.22 -11.76 13.81
CA GLY A 110 -1.31 -11.09 14.53
C GLY A 110 -1.11 -9.58 14.69
N THR A 111 -0.18 -8.98 13.93
CA THR A 111 0.04 -7.53 13.92
C THR A 111 -0.61 -6.88 12.71
N TRP A 112 -0.91 -5.58 12.82
CA TRP A 112 -1.38 -4.80 11.68
C TRP A 112 -0.20 -4.14 10.97
N TYR A 113 0.09 -4.59 9.76
CA TYR A 113 1.26 -4.18 9.00
C TYR A 113 1.00 -2.95 8.16
N VAL A 114 1.83 -1.92 8.38
CA VAL A 114 1.93 -0.76 7.50
C VAL A 114 2.79 -1.13 6.28
N ASN A 115 2.13 -1.56 5.20
CA ASN A 115 2.82 -1.92 3.96
C ASN A 115 3.27 -0.70 3.15
N VAL A 116 2.44 0.34 3.10
CA VAL A 116 2.73 1.57 2.34
C VAL A 116 2.34 2.78 3.18
N LEU A 117 3.27 3.73 3.27
CA LEU A 117 2.99 5.09 3.73
C LEU A 117 3.64 6.07 2.76
N ALA A 118 2.83 6.86 2.06
CA ALA A 118 3.32 7.80 1.07
C ALA A 118 2.61 9.15 1.17
N VAL A 119 3.38 10.23 1.03
CA VAL A 119 2.87 11.59 0.83
C VAL A 119 3.52 12.17 -0.43
N ARG A 120 2.71 12.71 -1.33
CA ARG A 120 3.20 13.30 -2.58
C ARG A 120 4.15 14.47 -2.28
N PRO A 121 5.22 14.66 -3.07
CA PRO A 121 6.28 15.63 -2.77
C PRO A 121 5.78 17.03 -2.38
N GLN A 122 4.77 17.56 -3.08
CA GLN A 122 4.24 18.90 -2.86
C GLN A 122 3.41 19.06 -1.56
N PHE A 123 3.11 17.97 -0.85
CA PHE A 123 2.34 18.00 0.41
C PHE A 123 3.13 17.48 1.63
N ARG A 124 4.45 17.29 1.48
CA ARG A 124 5.34 16.86 2.58
C ARG A 124 5.58 17.99 3.59
N GLY A 125 5.99 17.63 4.81
CA GLY A 125 6.25 18.60 5.89
C GLY A 125 5.00 19.17 6.56
N LEU A 126 3.82 18.63 6.27
CA LEU A 126 2.52 19.11 6.78
C LEU A 126 1.91 18.21 7.88
N GLY A 127 2.65 17.23 8.40
CA GLY A 127 2.14 16.28 9.41
C GLY A 127 1.13 15.24 8.90
N LEU A 128 0.88 15.17 7.58
CA LEU A 128 -0.09 14.26 6.97
C LEU A 128 0.27 12.77 7.19
N GLY A 129 1.57 12.43 7.12
CA GLY A 129 2.04 11.08 7.40
C GLY A 129 1.80 10.66 8.86
N THR A 130 2.02 11.57 9.81
CA THR A 130 1.74 11.34 11.24
C THR A 130 0.26 11.03 11.46
N ARG A 131 -0.64 11.83 10.88
CA ARG A 131 -2.09 11.58 10.99
C ARG A 131 -2.50 10.21 10.45
N MET A 132 -1.86 9.75 9.37
CA MET A 132 -2.10 8.40 8.84
C MET A 132 -1.54 7.31 9.78
N LEU A 133 -0.36 7.52 10.36
CA LEU A 133 0.19 6.57 11.35
C LEU A 133 -0.66 6.50 12.63
N ASP A 134 -1.30 7.59 13.06
CA ASP A 134 -2.25 7.54 14.18
C ASP A 134 -3.44 6.61 13.87
N VAL A 135 -3.87 6.53 12.61
CA VAL A 135 -4.89 5.56 12.17
C VAL A 135 -4.34 4.14 12.22
N ALA A 136 -3.12 3.92 11.75
CA ALA A 136 -2.46 2.62 11.82
C ALA A 136 -2.35 2.10 13.26
N ASP A 137 -1.87 2.94 14.19
CA ASP A 137 -1.72 2.61 15.60
C ASP A 137 -3.08 2.26 16.24
N GLN A 138 -4.13 3.01 15.92
CA GLN A 138 -5.47 2.72 16.42
C GLN A 138 -6.09 1.47 15.78
N THR A 139 -5.75 1.16 14.52
CA THR A 139 -6.25 -0.02 13.80
C THR A 139 -5.59 -1.31 14.29
N GLY A 140 -4.31 -1.25 14.66
CA GLY A 140 -3.52 -2.41 15.10
C GLY A 140 -3.60 -2.74 16.59
N ARG A 141 -4.42 -2.02 17.37
CA ARG A 141 -4.67 -2.28 18.79
C ARG A 141 -5.86 -3.23 18.97
#